data_AF-A0A1I7T6A9-F1
#
_entry.id   AF-A0A1I7T6A9-F1
#
_cell.length_a   1.000
_cell.length_b   1.000
_cell.length_c   1.000
_cell.angle_alpha   90.00
_cell.angle_beta   90.00
_cell.angle_gamma   90.00
#
_symmetry.space_group_name_H-M   'P 1'
#
loop_
_entity.id
_entity.type
_entity.pdbx_description
1 polymer ?
#
loop_
_entity_poly.entity_id
_entity_poly.type
_entity_poly.pdbx_seq_one_letter_code
_entity_poly.pdbx_strand_id
1 'polypeptide(L)'
;MTLPSLVTQAKIIEKFGKGAPKFCGIPASSAIHLTPFDPLGKLPGGYNDSKSVAIWTPNGKVSLDVKTWRSIINSFGCESFETLVDYDTPRDAGQKKLLKAVERTRTFHEQLFQQDEKVKGERIVTLGGGFSKYHRRKCAMEVGLAEETSAYSVEFREFSEGKEVDEKEIVELLEETFSPLPPTKLRYIAGPFNPKTILFLIKNGIDLFDSSFPVKLADEGHAFCLADDYPTSSNFEIVDFNNQKFADDFTTPFAGCECYTCKKYTKGYLQHLLNTHELLASILLVIHNITEYDRMFKLIRKSLENSEGI
;
A
#
# COMPACT_ATOMS: atom_id res chain seq x y z
N MET A 1 1.68 2.89 -8.55
CA MET A 1 2.34 4.19 -8.78
C MET A 1 1.84 5.17 -7.74
N THR A 2 2.74 5.81 -7.00
CA THR A 2 2.37 6.76 -5.93
C THR A 2 2.40 8.19 -6.46
N LEU A 3 1.34 8.94 -6.23
CA LEU A 3 1.26 10.34 -6.63
C LEU A 3 2.35 11.22 -5.97
N PRO A 4 2.73 11.03 -4.68
CA PRO A 4 3.82 11.79 -4.06
C PRO A 4 5.11 11.87 -4.88
N SER A 5 5.43 10.81 -5.62
CA SER A 5 6.65 10.72 -6.43
C SER A 5 6.56 11.49 -7.76
N LEU A 6 5.34 11.83 -8.22
CA LEU A 6 5.09 12.31 -9.59
C LEU A 6 4.24 13.57 -9.66
N VAL A 7 3.64 14.02 -8.56
CA VAL A 7 2.73 15.17 -8.55
C VAL A 7 3.41 16.44 -9.06
N THR A 8 4.69 16.62 -8.76
CA THR A 8 5.47 17.77 -9.23
C THR A 8 5.73 17.75 -10.74
N GLN A 9 5.63 16.57 -11.36
CA GLN A 9 5.82 16.34 -12.80
C GLN A 9 4.48 16.27 -13.55
N ALA A 10 3.33 16.43 -12.87
CA ALA A 10 2.02 16.18 -13.48
C ALA A 10 1.79 16.98 -14.78
N LYS A 11 2.14 18.27 -14.80
CA LYS A 11 2.04 19.11 -16.03
C LYS A 11 2.97 18.66 -17.15
N ILE A 12 4.13 18.09 -16.81
CA ILE A 12 5.10 17.56 -17.78
C ILE A 12 4.54 16.28 -18.41
N ILE A 13 3.98 15.39 -17.58
CA ILE A 13 3.34 14.15 -18.01
C ILE A 13 2.12 14.44 -18.90
N GLU A 14 1.32 15.42 -18.52
CA GLU A 14 0.19 15.90 -19.33
C GLU A 14 0.66 16.39 -20.71
N LYS A 15 1.69 17.25 -20.75
CA LYS A 15 2.29 17.72 -22.02
C LYS A 15 2.92 16.59 -22.84
N PHE A 16 3.47 15.56 -22.18
CA PHE A 16 4.01 14.37 -22.84
C PHE A 16 2.93 13.58 -23.58
N GLY A 17 1.68 13.60 -23.08
CA GLY A 17 0.48 13.15 -23.80
C GLY A 17 0.38 11.64 -24.05
N LYS A 18 1.24 10.83 -23.43
CA LYS A 18 1.22 9.36 -23.57
C LYS A 18 1.09 8.61 -22.24
N GLY A 19 0.70 9.30 -21.18
CA GLY A 19 0.50 8.74 -19.85
C GLY A 19 1.77 8.62 -19.00
N ALA A 20 1.57 8.49 -17.69
CA ALA A 20 2.63 8.31 -16.71
C ALA A 20 3.36 6.96 -16.85
N PRO A 21 2.70 5.83 -17.15
CA PRO A 21 3.42 4.55 -17.34
C PRO A 21 4.49 4.63 -18.42
N LYS A 22 4.15 5.19 -19.59
CA LYS A 22 5.10 5.35 -20.69
C LYS A 22 6.16 6.41 -20.40
N PHE A 23 5.82 7.46 -19.66
CA PHE A 23 6.77 8.45 -19.20
C PHE A 23 7.87 7.82 -18.31
N CYS A 24 7.49 6.88 -17.45
CA CYS A 24 8.40 6.15 -16.57
C CYS A 24 9.06 4.92 -17.22
N GLY A 25 8.84 4.68 -18.52
CA GLY A 25 9.40 3.51 -19.22
C GLY A 25 8.83 2.17 -18.76
N ILE A 26 7.66 2.16 -18.14
CA ILE A 26 7.00 0.94 -17.67
C ILE A 26 6.50 0.12 -18.89
N PRO A 27 6.69 -1.21 -18.92
CA PRO A 27 6.20 -2.05 -20.01
C PRO A 27 4.70 -1.92 -20.23
N ALA A 28 4.27 -1.90 -21.51
CA ALA A 28 2.87 -1.73 -21.87
C ALA A 28 1.94 -2.88 -21.43
N SER A 29 2.52 -4.03 -21.05
CA SER A 29 1.77 -5.18 -20.52
C SER A 29 1.50 -5.09 -19.02
N SER A 30 2.06 -4.11 -18.32
CA SER A 30 1.88 -3.94 -16.88
C SER A 30 0.60 -3.16 -16.58
N ALA A 31 -0.26 -3.70 -15.72
CA ALA A 31 -1.39 -2.96 -15.17
C ALA A 31 -0.91 -2.04 -14.04
N ILE A 32 -1.27 -0.75 -14.12
CA ILE A 32 -0.81 0.29 -13.21
C ILE A 32 -1.97 0.84 -12.40
N HIS A 33 -1.83 0.71 -11.10
CA HIS A 33 -2.70 1.34 -10.12
C HIS A 33 -2.11 2.68 -9.66
N LEU A 34 -2.92 3.74 -9.65
CA LEU A 34 -2.54 5.07 -9.18
C LEU A 34 -3.13 5.34 -7.78
N THR A 35 -2.24 5.51 -6.80
CA THR A 35 -2.62 5.86 -5.42
C THR A 35 -2.22 7.32 -5.12
N PRO A 36 -3.07 8.12 -4.44
CA PRO A 36 -2.75 9.48 -4.03
C PRO A 36 -1.71 9.54 -2.90
N PHE A 37 -1.40 8.40 -2.25
CA PHE A 37 -0.50 8.35 -1.10
C PHE A 37 0.69 7.40 -1.35
N ASP A 38 1.72 7.55 -0.52
CA ASP A 38 2.85 6.62 -0.49
C ASP A 38 2.74 5.76 0.79
N PRO A 39 2.67 4.43 0.68
CA PRO A 39 2.61 3.53 1.83
C PRO A 39 3.78 3.72 2.81
N LEU A 40 4.95 4.15 2.32
CA LEU A 40 6.13 4.45 3.15
C LEU A 40 6.26 5.93 3.52
N GLY A 41 5.62 6.83 2.78
CA GLY A 41 5.66 8.27 3.01
C GLY A 41 4.82 8.68 4.22
N LYS A 42 5.26 9.66 5.01
CA LYS A 42 4.51 10.15 6.18
C LYS A 42 3.25 10.92 5.78
N LEU A 43 2.17 10.76 6.55
CA LEU A 43 0.92 11.52 6.36
C LEU A 43 0.56 12.35 7.61
N PRO A 44 1.27 13.47 7.88
CA PRO A 44 0.87 14.39 8.95
C PRO A 44 -0.60 14.82 8.84
N GLY A 45 -1.31 14.76 9.97
CA GLY A 45 -2.69 15.24 10.12
C GLY A 45 -2.76 16.76 10.28
N GLY A 46 -3.97 17.32 10.23
CA GLY A 46 -4.25 18.74 10.41
C GLY A 46 -4.16 19.61 9.15
N TYR A 47 -3.98 19.00 7.97
CA TYR A 47 -3.78 19.72 6.71
C TYR A 47 -4.89 19.51 5.66
N ASN A 48 -5.86 18.65 5.96
CA ASN A 48 -7.02 18.41 5.11
C ASN A 48 -8.13 19.43 5.41
N ASP A 49 -8.77 19.94 4.36
CA ASP A 49 -9.88 20.89 4.47
C ASP A 49 -11.08 20.44 3.62
N SER A 50 -12.08 21.31 3.44
CA SER A 50 -13.27 20.98 2.65
C SER A 50 -13.05 20.98 1.14
N LYS A 51 -11.87 21.41 0.67
CA LYS A 51 -11.54 21.57 -0.75
C LYS A 51 -10.43 20.64 -1.22
N SER A 52 -9.56 20.22 -0.32
CA SER A 52 -8.35 19.48 -0.67
C SER A 52 -7.88 18.50 0.40
N VAL A 53 -7.14 17.49 -0.05
CA VAL A 53 -6.38 16.55 0.77
C VAL A 53 -4.89 16.88 0.66
N ALA A 54 -4.16 16.81 1.76
CA ALA A 54 -2.72 17.02 1.76
C ALA A 54 -1.98 15.78 1.24
N ILE A 55 -1.03 16.01 0.33
CA ILE A 55 -0.10 15.01 -0.19
C ILE A 55 1.31 15.44 0.20
N TRP A 56 2.11 14.49 0.66
CA TRP A 56 3.45 14.75 1.16
C TRP A 56 4.48 14.21 0.18
N THR A 57 5.23 15.12 -0.42
CA THR A 57 6.32 14.80 -1.35
C THR A 57 7.67 14.97 -0.64
N PRO A 58 8.78 14.48 -1.21
CA PRO A 58 10.12 14.81 -0.72
C PRO A 58 10.39 16.32 -0.63
N ASN A 59 9.69 17.13 -1.43
CA ASN A 59 9.81 18.59 -1.48
C ASN A 59 8.77 19.32 -0.61
N GLY A 60 7.99 18.59 0.20
CA GLY A 60 6.99 19.15 1.10
C GLY A 60 5.55 18.91 0.66
N LYS A 61 4.64 19.64 1.31
CA LYS A 61 3.18 19.47 1.19
C LYS A 61 2.65 20.03 -0.13
N VAL A 62 1.81 19.25 -0.80
CA VAL A 62 0.98 19.66 -1.94
C VAL A 62 -0.49 19.49 -1.53
N SER A 63 -1.31 20.53 -1.67
CA SER A 63 -2.76 20.43 -1.48
C SER A 63 -3.41 19.94 -2.78
N LEU A 64 -4.00 18.75 -2.76
CA LEU A 64 -4.68 18.16 -3.91
C LEU A 64 -6.18 18.37 -3.81
N ASP A 65 -6.73 19.21 -4.69
CA ASP A 65 -8.18 19.33 -4.87
C ASP A 65 -8.71 18.31 -5.91
N VAL A 66 -10.03 18.13 -5.94
CA VAL A 66 -10.69 17.14 -6.80
C VAL A 66 -10.50 17.44 -8.30
N LYS A 67 -10.46 18.72 -8.68
CA LYS A 67 -10.25 19.13 -10.08
C LYS A 67 -8.87 18.73 -10.57
N THR A 68 -7.85 18.99 -9.77
CA THR A 68 -6.46 18.62 -10.02
C THR A 68 -6.32 17.11 -10.02
N TRP A 69 -6.96 16.41 -9.07
CA TRP A 69 -6.92 14.95 -9.02
C TRP A 69 -7.50 14.31 -10.28
N ARG A 70 -8.67 14.76 -10.73
CA ARG A 70 -9.29 14.33 -11.99
C ARG A 70 -8.35 14.53 -13.18
N SER A 71 -7.76 15.72 -13.30
CA SER A 71 -6.83 16.05 -14.37
C SER A 71 -5.63 15.11 -14.37
N ILE A 72 -5.11 14.77 -13.19
CA ILE A 72 -4.02 13.80 -13.01
C ILE A 72 -4.46 12.41 -13.44
N ILE A 73 -5.61 11.90 -12.98
CA ILE A 73 -6.11 10.57 -13.36
C ILE A 73 -6.20 10.45 -14.89
N ASN A 74 -6.84 11.42 -15.53
CA ASN A 74 -7.05 11.40 -16.99
C ASN A 74 -5.75 11.55 -17.79
N SER A 75 -4.80 12.37 -17.31
CA SER A 75 -3.51 12.58 -17.99
C SER A 75 -2.50 11.47 -17.73
N PHE A 76 -2.53 10.84 -16.55
CA PHE A 76 -1.64 9.75 -16.20
C PHE A 76 -2.04 8.46 -16.93
N GLY A 77 -3.34 8.27 -17.15
CA GLY A 77 -3.86 7.16 -17.96
C GLY A 77 -3.50 5.79 -17.37
N CYS A 78 -3.50 5.67 -16.05
CA CYS A 78 -3.34 4.41 -15.34
C CYS A 78 -4.63 3.57 -15.46
N GLU A 79 -4.51 2.24 -15.43
CA GLU A 79 -5.63 1.31 -15.55
C GLU A 79 -6.60 1.41 -14.38
N SER A 80 -6.14 1.78 -13.18
CA SER A 80 -7.00 2.01 -12.02
C SER A 80 -6.48 3.16 -11.14
N PHE A 81 -7.37 3.72 -10.32
CA PHE A 81 -7.04 4.79 -9.38
C PHE A 81 -7.86 4.71 -8.09
N GLU A 82 -7.33 5.27 -7.00
CA GLU A 82 -8.05 5.43 -5.74
C GLU A 82 -8.83 6.75 -5.66
N THR A 83 -10.00 6.75 -5.03
CA THR A 83 -10.69 7.99 -4.67
C THR A 83 -9.99 8.68 -3.50
N LEU A 84 -10.13 10.02 -3.42
CA LEU A 84 -9.62 10.77 -2.27
C LEU A 84 -10.38 10.42 -1.00
N VAL A 85 -9.66 10.37 0.11
CA VAL A 85 -10.20 10.16 1.46
C VAL A 85 -9.60 11.20 2.40
N ASP A 86 -10.41 11.69 3.35
CA ASP A 86 -9.88 12.45 4.48
C ASP A 86 -9.26 11.46 5.49
N TYR A 87 -7.95 11.25 5.36
CA TYR A 87 -7.18 10.33 6.20
C TYR A 87 -6.88 10.88 7.60
N ASP A 88 -7.24 12.14 7.92
CA ASP A 88 -6.92 12.77 9.21
C ASP A 88 -7.89 12.28 10.31
N THR A 89 -7.82 10.99 10.59
CA THR A 89 -8.64 10.26 11.56
C THR A 89 -7.75 9.48 12.54
N PRO A 90 -6.92 10.17 13.34
CA PRO A 90 -6.11 9.49 14.37
C PRO A 90 -7.02 8.75 15.36
N ARG A 91 -6.49 7.74 16.03
CA ARG A 91 -7.27 6.88 16.93
C ARG A 91 -7.99 7.61 18.06
N ASP A 92 -7.45 8.73 18.55
CA ASP A 92 -8.05 9.57 19.59
C ASP A 92 -9.04 10.62 19.03
N ALA A 93 -9.33 10.59 17.73
CA ALA A 93 -10.25 11.54 17.10
C ALA A 93 -11.66 11.43 17.69
N GLY A 94 -12.18 12.56 18.19
CA GLY A 94 -13.56 12.65 18.66
C GLY A 94 -14.58 12.51 17.52
N GLN A 95 -15.81 12.12 17.88
CA GLN A 95 -16.94 11.88 16.97
C GLN A 95 -17.13 12.99 15.93
N LYS A 96 -17.04 14.26 16.34
CA LYS A 96 -17.20 15.41 15.43
C LYS A 96 -16.12 15.48 14.33
N LYS A 97 -14.88 15.08 14.65
CA LYS A 97 -13.78 15.08 13.67
C LYS A 97 -13.97 13.94 12.66
N LEU A 98 -14.30 12.74 13.14
CA LEU A 98 -14.58 11.58 12.29
C LEU A 98 -15.77 11.82 11.36
N LEU A 99 -16.86 12.42 11.87
CA LEU A 99 -18.02 12.76 11.05
C LEU A 99 -17.64 13.71 9.90
N LYS A 100 -16.85 14.76 10.19
CA LYS A 100 -16.36 15.69 9.16
C LYS A 100 -15.48 15.01 8.12
N ALA A 101 -14.63 14.06 8.54
CA ALA A 101 -13.78 13.30 7.62
C ALA A 101 -14.61 12.46 6.65
N VAL A 102 -15.67 11.79 7.15
CA VAL A 102 -16.62 11.05 6.30
C VAL A 102 -17.36 11.99 5.34
N GLU A 103 -17.88 13.12 5.84
CA GLU A 103 -18.58 14.12 5.01
C GLU A 103 -17.69 14.70 3.89
N ARG A 104 -16.42 15.00 4.20
CA ARG A 104 -15.44 15.46 3.21
C ARG A 104 -15.12 14.40 2.18
N THR A 105 -14.89 13.16 2.62
CA THR A 105 -14.65 12.01 1.72
C THR A 105 -15.80 11.84 0.74
N ARG A 106 -17.05 11.88 1.23
CA ARG A 106 -18.25 11.85 0.39
C ARG A 106 -18.29 13.03 -0.59
N THR A 107 -18.01 14.24 -0.13
CA THR A 107 -17.99 15.44 -0.97
C THR A 107 -16.94 15.33 -2.09
N PHE A 108 -15.74 14.84 -1.78
CA PHE A 108 -14.70 14.63 -2.78
C PHE A 108 -15.11 13.59 -3.83
N HIS A 109 -15.75 12.51 -3.39
CA HIS A 109 -16.29 11.48 -4.27
C HIS A 109 -17.36 12.04 -5.20
N GLU A 110 -18.37 12.73 -4.65
CA GLU A 110 -19.44 13.36 -5.43
C GLU A 110 -18.87 14.32 -6.47
N GLN A 111 -17.94 15.21 -6.08
CA GLN A 111 -17.29 16.16 -6.98
C GLN A 111 -16.45 15.50 -8.08
N LEU A 112 -15.85 14.33 -7.81
CA LEU A 112 -14.99 13.64 -8.78
C LEU A 112 -15.82 13.09 -9.95
N PHE A 113 -17.08 12.71 -9.69
CA PHE A 113 -17.92 11.97 -10.63
C PHE A 113 -19.18 12.69 -11.11
N GLN A 114 -19.60 13.80 -10.49
CA GLN A 114 -20.73 14.62 -10.95
C GLN A 114 -20.36 15.64 -12.04
N GLN A 115 -19.26 15.45 -12.77
CA GLN A 115 -18.85 16.35 -13.86
C GLN A 115 -19.04 15.72 -15.23
N ASP A 116 -19.25 16.56 -16.24
CA ASP A 116 -19.59 16.15 -17.62
C ASP A 116 -18.55 15.23 -18.27
N GLU A 117 -17.26 15.48 -18.01
CA GLU A 117 -16.19 14.64 -18.54
C GLU A 117 -16.14 13.31 -17.76
N LYS A 118 -15.80 12.20 -18.40
CA LYS A 118 -15.60 10.92 -17.70
C LYS A 118 -14.20 10.82 -17.12
N VAL A 119 -14.10 10.21 -15.94
CA VAL A 119 -12.81 9.78 -15.38
C VAL A 119 -12.43 8.46 -16.05
N LYS A 120 -11.19 8.32 -16.51
CA LYS A 120 -10.69 7.11 -17.16
C LYS A 120 -10.04 6.17 -16.13
N GLY A 121 -10.25 4.86 -16.30
CA GLY A 121 -9.67 3.81 -15.45
C GLY A 121 -10.68 3.23 -14.46
N GLU A 122 -10.34 2.06 -13.92
CA GLU A 122 -11.15 1.34 -12.92
C GLU A 122 -11.12 2.09 -11.58
N ARG A 123 -12.30 2.28 -10.99
CA ARG A 123 -12.45 3.00 -9.72
C ARG A 123 -12.21 2.07 -8.54
N ILE A 124 -11.19 2.38 -7.75
CA ILE A 124 -11.02 1.82 -6.40
C ILE A 124 -11.51 2.86 -5.39
N VAL A 125 -12.60 2.56 -4.69
CA VAL A 125 -13.17 3.49 -3.70
C VAL A 125 -12.47 3.33 -2.36
N THR A 126 -11.86 4.41 -1.88
CA THR A 126 -11.15 4.44 -0.59
C THR A 126 -12.11 4.71 0.56
N LEU A 127 -12.11 3.82 1.54
CA LEU A 127 -13.01 3.81 2.69
C LEU A 127 -12.25 4.28 3.95
N GLY A 128 -12.70 5.41 4.50
CA GLY A 128 -12.16 6.00 5.74
C GLY A 128 -13.03 5.69 6.96
N GLY A 129 -12.95 6.56 7.98
CA GLY A 129 -13.77 6.47 9.20
C GLY A 129 -12.99 6.19 10.49
N GLY A 130 -11.66 6.02 10.39
CA GLY A 130 -10.76 5.86 11.55
C GLY A 130 -11.09 4.64 12.43
N PHE A 131 -10.72 4.71 13.71
CA PHE A 131 -10.95 3.65 14.69
C PHE A 131 -12.35 3.76 15.32
N SER A 132 -13.39 3.77 14.48
CA SER A 132 -14.78 3.88 14.94
C SER A 132 -15.72 3.06 14.05
N LYS A 133 -16.33 2.01 14.63
CA LYS A 133 -17.33 1.14 13.97
C LYS A 133 -18.40 1.92 13.23
N TYR A 134 -19.02 2.89 13.92
CA TYR A 134 -20.07 3.73 13.35
C TYR A 134 -19.59 4.50 12.12
N HIS A 135 -18.43 5.16 12.18
CA HIS A 135 -17.93 5.98 11.07
C HIS A 135 -17.40 5.15 9.90
N ARG A 136 -16.81 3.97 10.17
CA ARG A 136 -16.44 2.98 9.15
C ARG A 136 -17.67 2.56 8.35
N ARG A 137 -18.72 2.08 9.04
CA ARG A 137 -19.98 1.69 8.41
C ARG A 137 -20.63 2.83 7.65
N LYS A 138 -20.64 4.03 8.23
CA LYS A 138 -21.18 5.24 7.60
C LYS A 138 -20.45 5.57 6.29
N CYS A 139 -19.12 5.59 6.30
CA CYS A 139 -18.32 5.85 5.10
C CYS A 139 -18.57 4.80 4.03
N ALA A 140 -18.63 3.52 4.41
CA ALA A 140 -18.95 2.43 3.47
C ALA A 140 -20.32 2.61 2.81
N MET A 141 -21.36 2.93 3.58
CA MET A 141 -22.70 3.14 3.03
C MET A 141 -22.81 4.40 2.17
N GLU A 142 -22.16 5.51 2.56
CA GLU A 142 -22.27 6.79 1.84
C GLU A 142 -21.37 6.87 0.59
N VAL A 143 -20.25 6.15 0.58
CA VAL A 143 -19.22 6.28 -0.47
C VAL A 143 -19.01 4.96 -1.22
N GLY A 144 -18.96 3.84 -0.50
CA GLY A 144 -18.66 2.52 -1.07
C GLY A 144 -19.77 1.91 -1.95
N LEU A 145 -21.00 2.40 -1.85
CA LEU A 145 -22.12 1.96 -2.70
C LEU A 145 -22.21 2.73 -4.02
N ALA A 146 -21.24 3.60 -4.32
CA ALA A 146 -21.23 4.35 -5.57
C ALA A 146 -21.20 3.44 -6.80
N GLU A 147 -21.92 3.85 -7.85
CA GLU A 147 -21.92 3.18 -9.16
C GLU A 147 -20.52 3.12 -9.76
N GLU A 148 -20.28 2.13 -10.63
CA GLU A 148 -18.98 1.90 -11.32
C GLU A 148 -17.79 1.68 -10.37
N THR A 149 -18.04 1.34 -9.09
CA THR A 149 -16.97 0.94 -8.18
C THR A 149 -16.48 -0.47 -8.51
N SER A 150 -15.21 -0.62 -8.86
CA SER A 150 -14.60 -1.90 -9.27
C SER A 150 -13.98 -2.64 -8.08
N ALA A 151 -13.43 -1.91 -7.12
CA ALA A 151 -12.80 -2.45 -5.90
C ALA A 151 -12.89 -1.45 -4.75
N TYR A 152 -12.53 -1.90 -3.55
CA TYR A 152 -12.46 -1.09 -2.34
C TYR A 152 -11.02 -1.00 -1.86
N SER A 153 -10.58 0.19 -1.46
CA SER A 153 -9.38 0.39 -0.66
C SER A 153 -9.80 0.74 0.75
N VAL A 154 -9.10 0.26 1.77
CA VAL A 154 -9.38 0.65 3.16
C VAL A 154 -8.23 1.48 3.72
N GLU A 155 -8.57 2.68 4.18
CA GLU A 155 -7.63 3.56 4.85
C GLU A 155 -7.42 3.03 6.28
N PHE A 156 -6.21 2.60 6.60
CA PHE A 156 -5.82 2.09 7.93
C PHE A 156 -4.39 2.54 8.27
N ARG A 157 -4.14 3.85 8.17
CA ARG A 157 -2.78 4.36 8.18
C ARG A 157 -2.04 4.12 9.48
N GLU A 158 -2.66 4.39 10.63
CA GLU A 158 -2.00 4.18 11.93
C GLU A 158 -1.63 2.72 12.17
N PHE A 159 -2.47 1.79 11.71
CA PHE A 159 -2.17 0.36 11.74
C PHE A 159 -1.01 0.01 10.80
N SER A 160 -1.01 0.59 9.59
CA SER A 160 0.04 0.39 8.58
C SER A 160 1.40 0.98 9.00
N GLU A 161 1.40 2.01 9.84
CA GLU A 161 2.61 2.59 10.45
C GLU A 161 3.16 1.75 11.61
N GLY A 162 2.53 0.63 11.94
CA GLY A 162 2.96 -0.28 13.00
C GLY A 162 2.61 0.22 14.39
N LYS A 163 1.66 1.16 14.54
CA LYS A 163 1.12 1.47 15.87
C LYS A 163 0.39 0.24 16.40
N GLU A 164 0.57 -0.04 17.68
CA GLU A 164 -0.05 -1.21 18.31
C GLU A 164 -1.57 -1.06 18.31
N VAL A 165 -2.26 -2.03 17.72
CA VAL A 165 -3.71 -2.13 17.68
C VAL A 165 -4.08 -3.57 18.04
N ASP A 166 -5.12 -3.73 18.83
CA ASP A 166 -5.72 -5.03 19.10
C ASP A 166 -6.23 -5.63 17.78
N GLU A 167 -5.80 -6.85 17.46
CA GLU A 167 -6.28 -7.59 16.29
C GLU A 167 -7.81 -7.69 16.28
N LYS A 168 -8.45 -7.87 17.45
CA LYS A 168 -9.90 -7.92 17.56
C LYS A 168 -10.57 -6.62 17.10
N GLU A 169 -9.99 -5.48 17.46
CA GLU A 169 -10.49 -4.17 17.03
C GLU A 169 -10.38 -4.02 15.51
N ILE A 170 -9.27 -4.46 14.91
CA ILE A 170 -9.11 -4.44 13.44
C ILE A 170 -10.17 -5.31 12.78
N VAL A 171 -10.43 -6.53 13.28
CA VAL A 171 -11.49 -7.41 12.76
C VAL A 171 -12.85 -6.72 12.78
N GLU A 172 -13.23 -6.15 13.93
CA GLU A 172 -14.54 -5.48 14.08
C GLU A 172 -14.67 -4.27 13.15
N LEU A 173 -13.59 -3.51 12.94
CA LEU A 173 -13.60 -2.36 12.02
C LEU A 173 -13.68 -2.80 10.55
N LEU A 174 -12.99 -3.88 10.16
CA LEU A 174 -13.09 -4.46 8.82
C LEU A 174 -14.50 -5.00 8.55
N GLU A 175 -15.10 -5.71 9.51
CA GLU A 175 -16.47 -6.22 9.41
C GLU A 175 -17.49 -5.08 9.23
N GLU A 176 -17.38 -4.01 10.01
CA GLU A 176 -18.26 -2.85 9.88
C GLU A 176 -18.06 -2.08 8.58
N THR A 177 -16.84 -2.09 8.04
CA THR A 177 -16.52 -1.47 6.75
C THR A 177 -17.11 -2.28 5.59
N PHE A 178 -16.97 -3.60 5.59
CA PHE A 178 -17.28 -4.42 4.42
C PHE A 178 -18.64 -5.12 4.46
N SER A 179 -19.26 -5.33 5.63
CA SER A 179 -20.59 -5.93 5.74
C SER A 179 -21.71 -5.20 4.95
N PRO A 180 -21.73 -3.86 4.80
CA PRO A 180 -22.74 -3.21 3.97
C PRO A 180 -22.41 -3.22 2.46
N LEU A 181 -21.25 -3.74 2.06
CA LEU A 181 -20.74 -3.66 0.69
C LEU A 181 -20.90 -4.99 -0.07
N PRO A 182 -21.00 -4.96 -1.42
CA PRO A 182 -21.02 -6.17 -2.23
C PRO A 182 -19.78 -7.06 -1.97
N PRO A 183 -19.96 -8.34 -1.63
CA PRO A 183 -18.84 -9.24 -1.32
C PRO A 183 -18.03 -9.66 -2.55
N THR A 184 -18.52 -9.36 -3.76
CA THR A 184 -17.91 -9.77 -5.03
C THR A 184 -16.77 -8.86 -5.50
N LYS A 185 -16.51 -7.75 -4.79
CA LYS A 185 -15.49 -6.77 -5.16
C LYS A 185 -14.22 -6.95 -4.33
N LEU A 186 -13.07 -6.80 -4.99
CA LEU A 186 -11.76 -6.90 -4.36
C LEU A 186 -11.58 -5.83 -3.28
N ARG A 187 -10.85 -6.19 -2.23
CA ARG A 187 -10.50 -5.34 -1.10
C ARG A 187 -8.99 -5.19 -1.03
N TYR A 188 -8.53 -3.95 -1.11
CA TYR A 188 -7.14 -3.54 -1.11
C TYR A 188 -6.80 -2.82 0.19
N ILE A 189 -5.61 -3.08 0.72
CA ILE A 189 -5.02 -2.29 1.81
C ILE A 189 -3.55 -2.03 1.50
N ALA A 190 -3.11 -0.81 1.78
CA ALA A 190 -1.75 -0.38 1.55
C ALA A 190 -0.98 -0.26 2.87
N GLY A 191 0.22 -0.82 2.94
CA GLY A 191 1.11 -0.72 4.09
C GLY A 191 2.28 -1.70 4.04
N PRO A 192 3.38 -1.39 4.75
CA PRO A 192 4.54 -2.29 4.86
C PRO A 192 4.25 -3.45 5.82
N PHE A 193 3.31 -4.31 5.44
CA PHE A 193 2.88 -5.45 6.24
C PHE A 193 3.82 -6.65 6.11
N ASN A 194 4.23 -7.17 7.26
CA ASN A 194 5.03 -8.38 7.37
C ASN A 194 4.20 -9.65 7.06
N PRO A 195 4.85 -10.82 6.86
CA PRO A 195 4.16 -12.05 6.50
C PRO A 195 3.04 -12.50 7.46
N LYS A 196 3.20 -12.23 8.77
CA LYS A 196 2.16 -12.54 9.77
C LYS A 196 0.94 -11.64 9.59
N THR A 197 1.15 -10.34 9.44
CA THR A 197 0.07 -9.37 9.23
C THR A 197 -0.67 -9.62 7.91
N ILE A 198 0.04 -10.02 6.84
CA ILE A 198 -0.59 -10.41 5.58
C ILE A 198 -1.55 -11.60 5.77
N LEU A 199 -1.12 -12.67 6.45
CA LEU A 199 -2.01 -13.80 6.75
C LEU A 199 -3.22 -13.39 7.58
N PHE A 200 -3.02 -12.53 8.58
CA PHE A 200 -4.12 -12.00 9.38
C PHE A 200 -5.14 -11.23 8.53
N LEU A 201 -4.68 -10.34 7.64
CA LEU A 201 -5.58 -9.55 6.79
C LEU A 201 -6.29 -10.39 5.74
N ILE A 202 -5.62 -11.39 5.15
CA ILE A 202 -6.24 -12.34 4.20
C ILE A 202 -7.37 -13.13 4.88
N LYS A 203 -7.14 -13.64 6.09
CA LYS A 203 -8.18 -14.34 6.88
C LYS A 203 -9.39 -13.44 7.20
N ASN A 204 -9.19 -12.13 7.20
CA ASN A 204 -10.23 -11.13 7.41
C ASN A 204 -10.73 -10.51 6.08
N GLY A 205 -10.49 -11.20 4.97
CA GLY A 205 -11.08 -10.92 3.67
C GLY A 205 -10.47 -9.71 2.96
N ILE A 206 -9.18 -9.43 3.14
CA ILE A 206 -8.42 -8.54 2.25
C ILE A 206 -7.78 -9.35 1.13
N ASP A 207 -7.89 -8.87 -0.10
CA ASP A 207 -7.49 -9.60 -1.32
C ASP A 207 -6.18 -9.09 -1.94
N LEU A 208 -5.94 -7.78 -1.86
CA LEU A 208 -4.84 -7.10 -2.54
C LEU A 208 -4.00 -6.28 -1.55
N PHE A 209 -2.68 -6.31 -1.77
CA PHE A 209 -1.67 -5.64 -0.95
C PHE A 209 -0.61 -5.01 -1.86
N ASP A 210 0.10 -4.00 -1.35
CA ASP A 210 1.29 -3.49 -2.01
C ASP A 210 2.56 -4.23 -1.53
N SER A 211 3.73 -3.85 -2.08
CA SER A 211 5.03 -4.49 -1.81
C SER A 211 6.01 -3.56 -1.11
N SER A 212 5.51 -2.62 -0.31
CA SER A 212 6.35 -1.67 0.45
C SER A 212 7.13 -2.32 1.58
N PHE A 213 6.68 -3.43 2.16
CA PHE A 213 7.41 -4.14 3.22
C PHE A 213 8.82 -4.59 2.78
N PRO A 214 8.98 -5.29 1.64
CA PRO A 214 10.29 -5.60 1.07
C PRO A 214 11.24 -4.41 0.90
N VAL A 215 10.71 -3.26 0.46
CA VAL A 215 11.48 -2.05 0.22
C VAL A 215 11.92 -1.42 1.55
N LYS A 216 10.98 -1.29 2.50
CA LYS A 216 11.27 -0.78 3.85
C LYS A 216 12.40 -1.56 4.53
N LEU A 217 12.32 -2.89 4.51
CA LEU A 217 13.36 -3.74 5.11
C LEU A 217 14.72 -3.52 4.44
N ALA A 218 14.75 -3.44 3.12
CA ALA A 218 16.00 -3.25 2.39
C ALA A 218 16.64 -1.88 2.69
N ASP A 219 15.84 -0.83 2.86
CA ASP A 219 16.31 0.50 3.28
C ASP A 219 16.88 0.49 4.72
N GLU A 220 16.37 -0.39 5.58
CA GLU A 220 16.85 -0.62 6.94
C GLU A 220 18.08 -1.57 6.99
N GLY A 221 18.54 -2.08 5.85
CA GLY A 221 19.64 -3.05 5.75
C GLY A 221 19.26 -4.47 6.16
N HIS A 222 17.97 -4.78 6.12
CA HIS A 222 17.39 -6.05 6.53
C HIS A 222 16.88 -6.88 5.35
N ALA A 223 16.84 -8.18 5.56
CA ALA A 223 16.12 -9.12 4.71
C ALA A 223 15.21 -10.02 5.54
N PHE A 224 14.23 -10.67 4.92
CA PHE A 224 13.42 -11.67 5.59
C PHE A 224 13.44 -13.02 4.85
N CYS A 225 13.15 -14.08 5.59
CA CYS A 225 12.86 -15.41 5.07
C CYS A 225 11.68 -16.04 5.80
N LEU A 226 10.83 -16.76 5.06
CA LEU A 226 9.70 -17.48 5.63
C LEU A 226 10.19 -18.81 6.21
N ALA A 227 9.53 -19.28 7.28
CA ALA A 227 9.74 -20.63 7.78
C ALA A 227 9.31 -21.69 6.74
N ASP A 228 9.87 -22.90 6.84
CA ASP A 228 9.59 -24.00 5.90
C ASP A 228 8.12 -24.45 5.93
N ASP A 229 7.44 -24.28 7.06
CA ASP A 229 6.03 -24.61 7.27
C ASP A 229 5.06 -23.45 6.97
N TYR A 230 5.54 -22.34 6.38
CA TYR A 230 4.66 -21.26 5.92
C TYR A 230 3.78 -21.72 4.75
N PRO A 231 2.47 -21.40 4.71
CA PRO A 231 1.71 -20.51 5.59
C PRO A 231 0.96 -21.23 6.73
N THR A 232 1.21 -22.52 6.98
CA THR A 232 0.60 -23.24 8.11
C THR A 232 1.00 -22.60 9.43
N SER A 233 2.28 -22.21 9.56
CA SER A 233 2.71 -21.22 10.55
C SER A 233 2.71 -19.81 9.94
N SER A 234 2.62 -18.81 10.81
CA SER A 234 2.88 -17.40 10.43
C SER A 234 4.33 -16.98 10.71
N ASN A 235 5.25 -17.94 10.83
CA ASN A 235 6.61 -17.68 11.26
C ASN A 235 7.48 -17.21 10.09
N PHE A 236 8.34 -16.25 10.40
CA PHE A 236 9.36 -15.72 9.50
C PHE A 236 10.49 -15.14 10.36
N GLU A 237 11.68 -15.01 9.77
CA GLU A 237 12.83 -14.38 10.42
C GLU A 237 13.20 -13.09 9.67
N ILE A 238 13.59 -12.05 10.43
CA ILE A 238 14.25 -10.87 9.89
C ILE A 238 15.73 -10.99 10.20
N VAL A 239 16.55 -10.92 9.16
CA VAL A 239 18.01 -10.94 9.22
C VAL A 239 18.55 -9.53 9.03
N ASP A 240 19.23 -9.02 10.06
CA ASP A 240 19.89 -7.71 10.04
C ASP A 240 21.33 -7.83 9.52
N PHE A 241 21.55 -7.42 8.26
CA PHE A 241 22.87 -7.47 7.63
C PHE A 241 23.81 -6.34 8.08
N ASN A 242 23.36 -5.39 8.91
CA ASN A 242 24.27 -4.44 9.57
C ASN A 242 25.11 -5.12 10.66
N ASN A 243 24.72 -6.32 11.10
CA ASN A 243 25.38 -7.02 12.18
C ASN A 243 26.79 -7.52 11.76
N GLN A 244 27.81 -7.11 12.52
CA GLN A 244 29.21 -7.48 12.30
C GLN A 244 29.47 -8.99 12.33
N LYS A 245 28.57 -9.80 12.92
CA LYS A 245 28.67 -11.27 12.86
C LYS A 245 28.74 -11.81 11.43
N PHE A 246 28.25 -11.05 10.46
CA PHE A 246 28.26 -11.44 9.05
C PHE A 246 29.52 -11.01 8.30
N ALA A 247 30.39 -10.17 8.85
CA ALA A 247 31.53 -9.57 8.13
C ALA A 247 32.42 -10.62 7.43
N ASP A 248 32.70 -11.74 8.11
CA ASP A 248 33.50 -12.85 7.59
C ASP A 248 32.65 -14.08 7.20
N ASP A 249 31.34 -13.91 7.00
CA ASP A 249 30.44 -14.98 6.58
C ASP A 249 30.37 -15.07 5.05
N PHE A 250 31.19 -15.94 4.47
CA PHE A 250 31.25 -16.19 3.03
C PHE A 250 30.18 -17.15 2.51
N THR A 251 29.17 -17.50 3.32
CA THR A 251 28.05 -18.32 2.87
C THR A 251 27.03 -17.49 2.08
N THR A 252 26.21 -18.17 1.28
CA THR A 252 25.08 -17.54 0.58
C THR A 252 24.11 -16.91 1.60
N PRO A 253 23.51 -15.74 1.30
CA PRO A 253 22.55 -15.07 2.19
C PRO A 253 21.45 -15.98 2.73
N PHE A 254 20.77 -16.71 1.85
CA PHE A 254 19.69 -17.60 2.20
C PHE A 254 19.78 -18.88 1.37
N ALA A 255 20.00 -20.02 2.04
CA ALA A 255 20.08 -21.32 1.40
C ALA A 255 18.75 -21.67 0.71
N GLY A 256 18.82 -22.20 -0.52
CA GLY A 256 17.62 -22.56 -1.30
C GLY A 256 16.93 -21.39 -2.02
N CYS A 257 17.33 -20.14 -1.77
CA CYS A 257 16.82 -18.98 -2.51
C CYS A 257 17.51 -18.85 -3.87
N GLU A 258 16.71 -18.71 -4.93
CA GLU A 258 17.19 -18.66 -6.31
C GLU A 258 17.33 -17.24 -6.89
N CYS A 259 17.15 -16.20 -6.07
CA CYS A 259 17.25 -14.82 -6.52
C CYS A 259 18.69 -14.45 -6.93
N TYR A 260 18.84 -13.36 -7.70
CA TYR A 260 20.15 -12.88 -8.15
C TYR A 260 21.12 -12.66 -6.99
N THR A 261 20.63 -12.07 -5.90
CA THR A 261 21.42 -11.80 -4.69
C THR A 261 22.00 -13.08 -4.08
N CYS A 262 21.14 -14.07 -3.80
CA CYS A 262 21.55 -15.32 -3.16
C CYS A 262 22.46 -16.18 -4.06
N LYS A 263 22.27 -16.13 -5.39
CA LYS A 263 23.09 -16.87 -6.36
C LYS A 263 24.48 -16.29 -6.60
N LYS A 264 24.71 -15.00 -6.30
CA LYS A 264 25.92 -14.28 -6.73
C LYS A 264 26.76 -13.71 -5.60
N TYR A 265 26.18 -13.48 -4.42
CA TYR A 265 26.85 -12.78 -3.33
C TYR A 265 26.81 -13.58 -2.03
N THR A 266 27.60 -13.15 -1.06
CA THR A 266 27.70 -13.74 0.27
C THR A 266 27.11 -12.80 1.33
N LYS A 267 26.86 -13.32 2.52
CA LYS A 267 26.41 -12.52 3.68
C LYS A 267 27.42 -11.41 4.03
N GLY A 268 28.71 -11.75 4.06
CA GLY A 268 29.78 -10.79 4.32
C GLY A 268 29.90 -9.70 3.27
N TYR A 269 29.60 -10.00 2.01
CA TYR A 269 29.55 -8.96 0.98
C TYR A 269 28.40 -7.98 1.19
N LEU A 270 27.20 -8.47 1.55
CA LEU A 270 26.07 -7.60 1.88
C LEU A 270 26.38 -6.71 3.10
N GLN A 271 26.95 -7.29 4.14
CA GLN A 271 27.37 -6.56 5.34
C GLN A 271 28.44 -5.50 5.01
N HIS A 272 29.42 -5.86 4.17
CA HIS A 272 30.46 -4.95 3.72
C HIS A 272 29.86 -3.74 2.99
N LEU A 273 28.97 -3.97 2.01
CA LEU A 273 28.32 -2.89 1.26
C LEU A 273 27.52 -1.94 2.18
N LEU A 274 26.80 -2.47 3.16
CA LEU A 274 26.10 -1.66 4.16
C LEU A 274 27.07 -0.83 4.99
N ASN A 275 28.16 -1.45 5.47
CA ASN A 275 29.19 -0.79 6.28
C ASN A 275 29.96 0.29 5.51
N THR A 276 30.12 0.15 4.20
CA THR A 276 30.74 1.17 3.34
C THR A 276 29.72 2.16 2.75
N HIS A 277 28.45 2.09 3.14
CA HIS A 277 27.37 2.94 2.66
C HIS A 277 27.17 2.92 1.13
N GLU A 278 27.38 1.76 0.51
CA GLU A 278 27.18 1.56 -0.93
C GLU A 278 25.71 1.30 -1.26
N LEU A 279 25.15 2.09 -2.18
CA LEU A 279 23.74 1.99 -2.59
C LEU A 279 23.36 0.61 -3.18
N LEU A 280 24.36 -0.15 -3.65
CA LEU A 280 24.15 -1.51 -4.15
C LEU A 280 23.58 -2.45 -3.08
N ALA A 281 23.85 -2.20 -1.79
CA ALA A 281 23.31 -3.01 -0.70
C ALA A 281 21.78 -3.08 -0.76
N SER A 282 21.11 -1.93 -0.74
CA SER A 282 19.64 -1.85 -0.77
C SER A 282 19.07 -2.48 -2.04
N ILE A 283 19.72 -2.31 -3.20
CA ILE A 283 19.29 -2.95 -4.46
C ILE A 283 19.28 -4.47 -4.33
N LEU A 284 20.36 -5.05 -3.81
CA LEU A 284 20.48 -6.50 -3.63
C LEU A 284 19.49 -7.03 -2.60
N LEU A 285 19.25 -6.28 -1.51
CA LEU A 285 18.26 -6.64 -0.50
C LEU A 285 16.83 -6.57 -1.05
N VAL A 286 16.47 -5.53 -1.82
CA VAL A 286 15.15 -5.43 -2.49
C VAL A 286 14.93 -6.62 -3.42
N ILE A 287 15.92 -7.02 -4.22
CA ILE A 287 15.81 -8.18 -5.11
C ILE A 287 15.46 -9.44 -4.32
N HIS A 288 16.15 -9.69 -3.20
CA HIS A 288 15.84 -10.85 -2.35
C HIS A 288 14.45 -10.72 -1.71
N ASN A 289 14.18 -9.60 -1.05
CA ASN A 289 12.95 -9.39 -0.30
C ASN A 289 11.70 -9.47 -1.18
N ILE A 290 11.73 -8.90 -2.39
CA ILE A 290 10.62 -9.01 -3.36
C ILE A 290 10.45 -10.46 -3.82
N THR A 291 11.55 -11.19 -4.04
CA THR A 291 11.48 -12.62 -4.42
C THR A 291 10.81 -13.44 -3.32
N GLU A 292 11.18 -13.20 -2.06
CA GLU A 292 10.60 -13.90 -0.92
C GLU A 292 9.13 -13.49 -0.68
N TYR A 293 8.78 -12.22 -0.93
CA TYR A 293 7.41 -11.74 -0.83
C TYR A 293 6.50 -12.34 -1.91
N ASP A 294 7.01 -12.51 -3.14
CA ASP A 294 6.30 -13.23 -4.19
C ASP A 294 6.16 -14.74 -3.85
N ARG A 295 7.21 -15.36 -3.28
CA ARG A 295 7.15 -16.74 -2.76
C ARG A 295 6.05 -16.90 -1.72
N MET A 296 5.95 -15.95 -0.78
CA MET A 296 4.90 -15.90 0.24
C MET A 296 3.50 -15.99 -0.37
N PHE A 297 3.18 -15.11 -1.32
CA PHE A 297 1.87 -15.09 -1.97
C PHE A 297 1.59 -16.34 -2.81
N LYS A 298 2.61 -16.95 -3.43
CA LYS A 298 2.48 -18.25 -4.12
C LYS A 298 2.13 -19.37 -3.14
N LEU A 299 2.78 -19.43 -1.98
CA LEU A 299 2.50 -20.42 -0.94
C LEU A 299 1.08 -20.25 -0.37
N ILE A 300 0.65 -19.02 -0.12
CA ILE A 300 -0.71 -18.73 0.36
C ILE A 300 -1.78 -19.21 -0.63
N ARG A 301 -1.67 -18.82 -1.91
CA ARG A 301 -2.64 -19.27 -2.94
C ARG A 301 -2.69 -20.79 -3.05
N LYS A 302 -1.53 -21.44 -3.07
CA LYS A 302 -1.45 -22.91 -3.07
C LYS A 302 -2.12 -23.53 -1.83
N SER A 303 -1.98 -22.92 -0.66
CA SER A 303 -2.65 -23.40 0.55
C SER A 303 -4.17 -23.25 0.46
N LEU A 304 -4.66 -22.16 -0.12
CA LEU A 304 -6.10 -21.92 -0.31
C LEU A 304 -6.73 -22.85 -1.36
N GLU A 305 -5.97 -23.26 -2.37
CA GLU A 305 -6.44 -24.22 -3.40
C GLU A 305 -6.55 -25.66 -2.85
N ASN A 306 -5.69 -26.05 -1.91
CA ASN A 306 -5.64 -27.42 -1.37
C ASN A 306 -6.52 -27.63 -0.12
N SER A 307 -6.90 -26.55 0.56
CA SER A 307 -7.83 -26.56 1.67
C SER A 307 -9.24 -26.24 1.17
N GLU A 308 -10.28 -26.99 1.54
CA GLU A 308 -11.69 -26.60 1.33
C GLU A 308 -12.08 -25.39 2.21
N GLY A 309 -11.37 -24.27 2.08
CA GLY A 309 -11.53 -23.03 2.86
C GLY A 309 -10.63 -22.99 4.09
N ILE A 310 -9.76 -21.97 4.15
CA ILE A 310 -9.15 -21.48 5.40
C ILE A 310 -10.16 -20.61 6.13
#